data_AF-A0A7W1MY54-F1
#
_entry.id   AF-A0A7W1MY54-F1
#
_cell.length_a   1.000
_cell.length_b   1.000
_cell.length_c   1.000
_cell.angle_alpha   90.00
_cell.angle_beta   90.00
_cell.angle_gamma   90.00
#
_symmetry.space_group_name_H-M   'P 1'
#
loop_
_entity.id
_entity.type
_entity.pdbx_description
1 polymer ?
#
loop_
_entity_poly.entity_id
_entity_poly.type
_entity_poly.pdbx_seq_one_letter_code
_entity_poly.pdbx_strand_id
1 'polypeptide(L)'
;MLFRSSMARDLERADCLDGAVLVWSLWTGYLDRDERLRAFRRAHQLPMHIAHASGHAHPNDLRALVVAARAEVVVPIHTDDPEACRALGPNVTPRPDGEWWEV
;
A
#
# COMPACT_ATOMS: atom_id res chain seq x y z
N MET A 1 21.03 4.80 4.00
CA MET A 1 20.91 5.77 2.90
C MET A 1 19.57 5.55 2.20
N LEU A 2 18.90 6.61 1.73
CA LEU A 2 17.77 6.44 0.81
C LEU A 2 18.31 6.12 -0.59
N PHE A 3 17.90 4.97 -1.13
CA PHE A 3 18.34 4.48 -2.43
C PHE A 3 17.30 4.80 -3.50
N ARG A 4 17.75 5.27 -4.66
CA ARG A 4 16.95 5.35 -5.89
C ARG A 4 17.63 4.49 -6.95
N SER A 5 16.87 3.85 -7.83
CA SER A 5 17.41 2.99 -8.87
C SER A 5 18.42 3.70 -9.80
N SER A 6 18.36 5.03 -9.92
CA SER A 6 19.36 5.83 -10.65
C SER A 6 20.76 5.84 -10.00
N MET A 7 20.85 5.58 -8.70
CA MET A 7 22.09 5.54 -7.92
C MET A 7 22.81 4.19 -8.01
N ALA A 8 22.21 3.18 -8.66
CA ALA A 8 22.76 1.83 -8.77
C ALA A 8 24.20 1.84 -9.31
N ARG A 9 24.45 2.56 -10.40
CA ARG A 9 25.77 2.66 -11.04
C ARG A 9 26.81 3.30 -10.13
N ASP A 10 26.42 4.25 -9.31
CA ASP A 10 27.35 4.93 -8.40
C ASP A 10 27.76 4.00 -7.25
N LEU A 11 26.81 3.20 -6.72
CA LEU A 11 27.11 2.19 -5.71
C LEU A 11 27.97 1.05 -6.26
N GLU A 12 27.71 0.61 -7.50
CA GLU A 12 28.55 -0.36 -8.20
C GLU A 12 29.97 0.15 -8.38
N ARG A 13 30.13 1.41 -8.82
CA ARG A 13 31.45 2.04 -8.98
C ARG A 13 32.18 2.27 -7.65
N ALA A 14 31.44 2.48 -6.57
CA ALA A 14 32.00 2.65 -5.24
C ALA A 14 32.45 1.32 -4.60
N ASP A 15 32.09 0.18 -5.19
CA ASP A 15 32.42 -1.18 -4.71
C ASP A 15 32.06 -1.39 -3.23
N CYS A 16 30.90 -0.85 -2.83
CA CYS A 16 30.48 -0.76 -1.43
C CYS A 16 29.26 -1.65 -1.12
N LEU A 17 29.02 -2.68 -1.93
CA LEU A 17 27.84 -3.55 -1.80
C LEU A 17 28.08 -4.78 -0.93
N ASP A 18 29.33 -5.07 -0.56
CA ASP A 18 29.62 -6.17 0.37
C ASP A 18 28.94 -5.93 1.72
N GLY A 19 28.19 -6.93 2.19
CA GLY A 19 27.34 -6.83 3.38
C GLY A 19 26.14 -5.89 3.27
N ALA A 20 25.83 -5.33 2.10
CA ALA A 20 24.69 -4.43 1.94
C ALA A 20 23.35 -5.16 2.00
N VAL A 21 22.33 -4.46 2.53
CA VAL A 21 20.97 -4.98 2.68
C VAL A 21 19.96 -3.95 2.20
N LEU A 22 18.95 -4.39 1.46
CA LEU A 22 17.83 -3.55 1.06
C LEU A 22 16.73 -3.60 2.11
N VAL A 23 16.25 -2.43 2.52
CA VAL A 23 15.05 -2.30 3.36
C VAL A 23 13.98 -1.60 2.55
N TRP A 24 12.89 -2.31 2.25
CA TRP A 24 11.74 -1.77 1.54
C TRP A 24 10.63 -1.42 2.54
N SER A 25 10.45 -0.12 2.80
CA SER A 25 9.46 0.36 3.76
C SER A 25 8.17 0.91 3.11
N LEU A 26 8.01 0.69 1.80
CA LEU A 26 6.82 1.09 1.06
C LEU A 26 5.89 -0.11 0.85
N TRP A 27 4.68 0.14 0.36
CA TRP A 27 3.76 -0.93 -0.02
C TRP A 27 4.41 -1.87 -1.04
N THR A 28 4.25 -3.18 -0.84
CA THR A 28 4.87 -4.20 -1.71
C THR A 28 4.35 -4.16 -3.14
N GLY A 29 3.11 -3.71 -3.36
CA GLY A 29 2.58 -3.53 -4.71
C GLY A 29 3.37 -2.52 -5.56
N TYR A 30 4.08 -1.57 -4.94
CA TYR A 30 5.02 -0.70 -5.67
C TYR A 30 6.34 -1.41 -5.98
N LEU A 31 6.83 -2.27 -5.08
CA LEU A 31 8.00 -3.10 -5.32
C LEU A 31 7.77 -4.04 -6.51
N ASP A 32 6.56 -4.59 -6.64
CA ASP A 32 6.14 -5.46 -7.75
C ASP A 32 6.05 -4.71 -9.09
N ARG A 33 6.05 -3.37 -9.07
CA ARG A 33 6.08 -2.52 -10.28
C ARG A 33 7.49 -1.96 -10.58
N ASP A 34 8.42 -1.96 -9.63
CA ASP A 34 9.78 -1.46 -9.81
C ASP A 34 10.76 -2.55 -10.32
N GLU A 35 10.75 -2.82 -11.63
CA GLU A 35 11.66 -3.81 -12.22
C GLU A 35 13.14 -3.40 -12.10
N ARG A 36 13.46 -2.10 -12.06
CA ARG A 36 14.86 -1.65 -11.97
C ARG A 36 15.47 -2.03 -10.63
N LEU A 37 14.76 -1.78 -9.53
CA LEU A 37 15.20 -2.18 -8.20
C LEU A 37 15.28 -3.70 -8.08
N ARG A 38 14.29 -4.44 -8.60
CA ARG A 38 14.31 -5.91 -8.56
C ARG A 38 15.48 -6.49 -9.35
N ALA A 39 15.76 -5.95 -10.54
CA ALA A 39 16.90 -6.36 -11.35
C ALA A 39 18.23 -6.06 -10.66
N PHE A 40 18.38 -4.86 -10.08
CA PHE A 40 19.56 -4.50 -9.29
C PHE A 40 19.78 -5.45 -8.11
N ARG A 41 18.74 -5.70 -7.31
CA ARG A 41 18.79 -6.67 -6.22
C ARG A 41 19.23 -8.06 -6.70
N ARG A 42 18.66 -8.53 -7.81
CA ARG A 42 18.96 -9.86 -8.37
C ARG A 42 20.40 -9.97 -8.86
N ALA A 43 20.89 -8.95 -9.55
CA ALA A 43 22.25 -8.90 -10.07
C ALA A 43 23.31 -8.96 -8.95
N HIS A 44 23.03 -8.30 -7.82
CA HIS A 44 23.95 -8.22 -6.68
C HIS A 44 23.59 -9.17 -5.52
N GLN A 45 22.60 -10.03 -5.72
CA GLN A 45 22.12 -11.00 -4.73
C GLN A 45 21.82 -10.39 -3.33
N LEU A 46 21.35 -9.14 -3.30
CA LEU A 46 21.17 -8.41 -2.04
C LEU A 46 20.01 -9.01 -1.22
N PRO A 47 20.24 -9.30 0.08
CA PRO A 47 19.16 -9.56 1.01
C PRO A 47 18.18 -8.38 1.03
N MET A 48 16.89 -8.68 1.21
CA MET A 48 15.87 -7.65 1.33
C MET A 48 14.89 -7.95 2.46
N HIS A 49 14.63 -6.94 3.27
CA HIS A 49 13.59 -6.94 4.29
C HIS A 49 12.44 -6.01 3.87
N ILE A 50 11.21 -6.50 4.03
CA ILE A 50 10.01 -5.67 3.88
C ILE A 50 9.63 -5.15 5.27
N ALA A 51 9.56 -3.83 5.40
CA ALA A 51 9.25 -3.13 6.64
C ALA A 51 8.16 -2.07 6.39
N HIS A 52 7.04 -2.50 5.81
CA HIS A 52 5.90 -1.65 5.51
C HIS A 52 4.87 -1.67 6.65
N ALA A 53 4.41 -0.49 7.06
CA ALA A 53 3.22 -0.33 7.87
C ALA A 53 2.16 0.43 7.05
N SER A 54 0.94 -0.12 6.97
CA SER A 54 -0.17 0.52 6.27
C SER A 54 -0.60 1.80 6.99
N GLY A 55 -0.99 2.82 6.21
CA GLY A 55 -1.62 4.04 6.72
C GLY A 55 -3.16 3.95 6.81
N HIS A 56 -3.77 2.88 6.30
CA HIS A 56 -5.21 2.68 6.34
C HIS A 56 -5.64 1.85 7.55
N ALA A 57 -6.82 2.16 8.09
CA ALA A 57 -7.41 1.42 9.20
C ALA A 57 -7.68 -0.06 8.84
N HIS A 58 -7.49 -0.96 9.80
CA HIS A 58 -7.80 -2.36 9.61
C HIS A 58 -9.32 -2.56 9.45
N PRO A 59 -9.82 -3.56 8.69
CA PRO A 59 -11.26 -3.78 8.50
C PRO A 59 -12.08 -3.90 9.80
N ASN A 60 -11.47 -4.44 10.88
CA ASN A 60 -12.12 -4.50 12.19
C ASN A 60 -12.29 -3.12 12.82
N ASP A 61 -11.31 -2.22 12.66
CA ASP A 61 -11.39 -0.86 13.15
C ASP A 61 -12.42 -0.04 12.35
N LEU A 62 -12.50 -0.28 11.03
CA LEU A 62 -13.55 0.29 10.19
C LEU A 62 -14.95 -0.17 10.62
N ARG A 63 -15.12 -1.46 10.94
CA ARG A 63 -16.40 -1.98 11.47
C ARG A 63 -16.74 -1.31 12.81
N ALA A 64 -15.77 -1.18 13.70
CA ALA A 64 -15.96 -0.49 14.98
C ALA A 64 -16.36 0.98 14.77
N LEU A 65 -15.75 1.67 13.80
CA LEU A 65 -16.10 3.03 13.42
C LEU A 65 -17.54 3.12 12.90
N VAL A 66 -17.95 2.22 12.00
CA VAL A 66 -19.33 2.17 11.47
C VAL A 66 -20.35 2.02 12.59
N VAL A 67 -20.10 1.12 13.54
CA VAL A 67 -20.98 0.89 14.69
C VAL A 67 -21.01 2.12 15.61
N ALA A 68 -19.86 2.72 15.89
CA ALA A 68 -19.74 3.87 16.79
C ALA A 68 -20.36 5.14 16.20
N ALA A 69 -20.25 5.33 14.89
CA ALA A 69 -20.77 6.50 14.19
C ALA A 69 -22.31 6.56 14.20
N ARG A 70 -22.99 5.40 14.28
CA ARG A 70 -24.46 5.28 14.24
C ARG A 70 -25.09 6.03 13.05
N ALA A 71 -24.39 6.07 11.92
CA ALA A 71 -24.90 6.67 10.71
C ALA A 71 -26.05 5.84 10.14
N GLU A 72 -27.07 6.51 9.59
CA GLU A 72 -28.17 5.82 8.90
C GLU A 72 -27.68 5.15 7.60
N VAL A 73 -26.78 5.82 6.89
CA VAL A 73 -26.16 5.33 5.66
C VAL A 73 -24.64 5.54 5.74
N VAL A 74 -23.88 4.53 5.31
CA VAL A 74 -22.43 4.60 5.15
C VAL A 74 -22.08 4.41 3.68
N VAL A 75 -21.43 5.40 3.08
CA VAL A 75 -20.97 5.33 1.68
C VAL A 75 -19.47 5.08 1.66
N PRO A 76 -18.99 3.91 1.20
CA PRO A 76 -17.56 3.66 1.03
C PRO A 76 -17.02 4.47 -0.15
N ILE A 77 -15.93 5.19 0.08
CA ILE A 77 -15.19 5.95 -0.94
C ILE A 77 -13.71 5.60 -0.87
N HIS A 78 -12.94 5.95 -1.91
CA HIS A 78 -11.49 5.73 -1.97
C HIS A 78 -11.08 4.25 -1.81
N THR A 79 -11.81 3.37 -2.49
CA THR A 79 -11.54 1.93 -2.61
C THR A 79 -11.80 1.51 -4.05
N ASP A 80 -10.98 0.59 -4.56
CA ASP A 80 -11.19 -0.02 -5.89
C ASP A 80 -12.29 -1.10 -5.86
N ASP A 81 -12.72 -1.52 -4.67
CA ASP A 81 -13.80 -2.49 -4.46
C ASP A 81 -14.80 -1.98 -3.42
N PRO A 82 -15.74 -1.08 -3.82
CA PRO A 82 -16.79 -0.57 -2.94
C PRO A 82 -17.75 -1.67 -2.45
N GLU A 83 -17.96 -2.71 -3.25
CA GLU A 83 -18.91 -3.79 -2.94
C GLU A 83 -18.41 -4.65 -1.77
N ALA A 84 -17.11 -4.94 -1.71
CA ALA A 84 -16.51 -5.63 -0.56
C ALA A 84 -16.73 -4.89 0.77
N CYS A 85 -16.87 -3.56 0.75
CA CYS A 85 -17.14 -2.76 1.95
C CYS A 85 -18.52 -3.05 2.57
N ARG A 86 -19.46 -3.69 1.87
CA ARG A 86 -20.73 -4.15 2.49
C ARG A 86 -20.51 -5.07 3.68
N ALA A 87 -19.36 -5.75 3.74
CA ALA A 87 -18.98 -6.57 4.89
C ALA A 87 -18.82 -5.76 6.18
N LEU A 88 -18.64 -4.43 6.12
CA LEU A 88 -18.46 -3.56 7.28
C LEU A 88 -19.76 -3.32 8.07
N GLY A 89 -20.93 -3.43 7.44
CA GLY A 89 -22.22 -3.24 8.11
C GLY A 89 -23.42 -3.23 7.18
N PRO A 90 -24.64 -3.44 7.71
CA PRO A 90 -25.87 -3.53 6.91
C PRO A 90 -26.31 -2.18 6.32
N ASN A 91 -25.87 -1.07 6.91
CA ASN A 91 -26.13 0.30 6.45
C ASN A 91 -25.11 0.80 5.40
N VAL A 92 -24.18 -0.06 4.98
CA VAL A 92 -23.19 0.28 3.96
C VAL A 92 -23.81 0.18 2.57
N THR A 93 -23.87 1.32 1.90
CA THR A 93 -24.49 1.46 0.57
C THR A 93 -23.47 2.06 -0.40
N PRO A 94 -22.69 1.22 -1.11
CA PRO A 94 -21.85 1.64 -2.22
C PRO A 94 -22.64 2.45 -3.26
N ARG A 95 -22.00 3.50 -3.77
CA ARG A 95 -22.56 4.39 -4.80
C ARG A 95 -21.54 4.55 -5.93
N PRO A 96 -21.95 4.51 -7.21
CA PRO A 96 -21.08 4.87 -8.33
C PRO A 96 -20.62 6.33 -8.30
N ASP A 97 -19.48 6.58 -8.92
CA ASP A 97 -18.93 7.93 -9.11
C ASP A 97 -19.90 8.81 -9.91
N GLY A 98 -20.11 10.04 -9.44
CA GLY A 98 -20.94 11.04 -10.10
C GLY A 98 -22.45 10.89 -9.88
N GLU A 99 -22.90 9.94 -9.06
CA GLU A 99 -24.31 9.83 -8.67
C GLU A 99 -24.73 10.95 -7.72
N TRP A 100 -25.90 11.55 -7.99
CA TRP A 100 -26.59 12.46 -7.09
C TRP A 100 -27.81 11.73 -6.50
N TRP A 101 -28.07 11.89 -5.20
CA TRP A 101 -29.22 11.29 -4.53
C TRP A 101 -29.79 12.20 -3.44
N GLU A 102 -31.07 12.00 -3.14
CA GLU A 102 -31.77 12.67 -2.03
C GLU A 102 -31.40 12.01 -0.69
N VAL A 103 -31.12 12.84 0.33
CA VAL A 103 -30.69 12.42 1.67
C VAL A 103 -31.80 12.66 2.68
#